data_AF-A0A0C2ZIV7-F1
#
_entry.id   AF-A0A0C2ZIV7-F1
#
_cell.length_a   1.000
_cell.length_b   1.000
_cell.length_c   1.000
_cell.angle_alpha   90.00
_cell.angle_beta   90.00
_cell.angle_gamma   90.00
#
_symmetry.space_group_name_H-M   'P 1'
#
loop_
_entity.id
_entity.type
_entity.pdbx_description
1 polymer ?
#
loop_
_entity_poly.entity_id
_entity_poly.type
_entity_poly.pdbx_seq_one_letter_code
_entity_poly.pdbx_strand_id
1 'polypeptide(L)'
;MKHIELIQLLYQHRDIIDKAFMGESFDDLPKELVKDVPIFQKVAKKYELSEAYFEFANTMLKRVDANYRFGDYNEEIKLLIELKEIYQETTDKTILARMKSAVKTLYKKIEQRDTLINSRINDIVNDNELSIELIIKEAQDIDDRIGELIIAHSENLKILGTELRGLENSFDEILVDIRLDLIPLTQNIHTYNEKLSDFILRTQKRKRENKQLMAIANKIIKEQDHELKAMLLSNHQLYLHTFKENKRGLVKSFPEPYELKRESFLELLVKSLEIKRVEKKAIVSKPYEKSQDVIFKSINIKRIEKDICNSKPQNIFEYILSHDEIQKFKPENQEKIYAFKTYLTIVQNYRDNVVLESNYLNNVKVAKWI
;
A
#
# COMPACT_ATOMS: atom_id res chain seq x y z
N MET A 1 -13.84 36.90 17.72
CA MET A 1 -14.48 35.87 18.57
C MET A 1 -13.41 35.25 19.46
N LYS A 2 -13.69 34.99 20.74
CA LYS A 2 -12.74 34.33 21.66
C LYS A 2 -12.72 32.82 21.40
N HIS A 3 -11.65 32.14 21.81
CA HIS A 3 -11.52 30.68 21.64
C HIS A 3 -12.68 29.89 22.27
N ILE A 4 -13.17 30.31 23.44
CA ILE A 4 -14.26 29.61 24.13
C ILE A 4 -15.62 29.76 23.43
N GLU A 5 -15.86 30.92 22.82
CA GLU A 5 -17.06 31.20 22.02
C GLU A 5 -17.05 30.36 20.73
N LEU A 6 -15.87 30.15 20.14
CA LEU A 6 -15.70 29.25 18.98
C LEU A 6 -16.02 27.81 19.33
N ILE A 7 -15.48 27.31 20.44
CA ILE A 7 -15.71 25.93 20.88
C ILE A 7 -17.20 25.70 21.17
N GLN A 8 -17.88 26.66 21.81
CA GLN A 8 -19.32 26.58 22.07
C GLN A 8 -20.13 26.54 20.78
N LEU A 9 -19.80 27.39 19.80
CA LEU A 9 -20.47 27.45 18.51
C LEU A 9 -20.28 26.16 17.70
N LEU A 10 -19.08 25.59 17.70
CA LEU A 10 -18.80 24.26 17.10
C LEU A 10 -19.61 23.15 17.79
N TYR A 11 -19.67 23.18 19.13
CA TYR A 11 -20.40 22.17 19.89
C TYR A 11 -21.92 22.23 19.67
N GLN A 12 -22.48 23.44 19.59
CA GLN A 12 -23.90 23.67 19.34
C GLN A 12 -24.35 23.17 17.96
N HIS A 13 -23.45 23.19 16.97
CA HIS A 13 -23.74 22.79 15.59
C HIS A 13 -23.03 21.51 15.15
N ARG A 14 -22.56 20.69 16.10
CA ARG A 14 -21.74 19.49 15.83
C ARG A 14 -22.37 18.55 14.79
N ASP A 15 -23.68 18.30 14.87
CA ASP A 15 -24.35 17.31 14.03
C ASP A 15 -24.38 17.76 12.56
N ILE A 16 -24.42 19.08 12.32
CA ILE A 16 -24.40 19.67 10.97
C ILE A 16 -22.97 19.63 10.41
N ILE A 17 -22.00 19.98 11.25
CA ILE A 17 -20.57 19.98 10.91
C ILE A 17 -20.09 18.57 10.59
N ASP A 18 -20.47 17.57 11.39
CA ASP A 18 -20.08 16.17 11.19
C ASP A 18 -20.64 15.61 9.88
N LYS A 19 -21.91 15.90 9.58
CA LYS A 19 -22.52 15.51 8.30
C LYS A 19 -21.84 16.18 7.10
N ALA A 20 -21.51 17.46 7.22
CA ALA A 20 -20.77 18.17 6.19
C ALA A 20 -19.35 17.61 6.00
N PHE A 21 -18.70 17.19 7.09
CA PHE A 21 -17.39 16.54 7.06
C PHE A 21 -17.44 15.18 6.36
N MET A 22 -18.56 14.46 6.46
CA MET A 22 -18.84 13.22 5.74
C MET A 22 -19.25 13.42 4.27
N GLY A 23 -19.27 14.66 3.79
CA GLY A 23 -19.56 15.00 2.39
C GLY A 23 -21.03 15.31 2.07
N GLU A 24 -21.89 15.48 3.09
CA GLU A 24 -23.24 16.00 2.86
C GLU A 24 -23.21 17.49 2.51
N SER A 25 -24.07 17.90 1.57
CA SER A 25 -24.17 19.28 1.11
C SER A 25 -25.48 19.91 1.55
N PHE A 26 -25.43 21.14 2.03
CA PHE A 26 -26.57 21.82 2.66
C PHE A 26 -27.06 22.99 1.81
N ASP A 27 -28.38 23.12 1.66
CA ASP A 27 -28.99 24.23 0.93
C ASP A 27 -29.15 25.48 1.81
N ASP A 28 -29.29 25.31 3.13
CA ASP A 28 -29.41 26.38 4.11
C ASP A 28 -28.65 26.05 5.40
N LEU A 29 -28.03 27.07 6.00
CA LEU A 29 -27.23 26.94 7.22
C LEU A 29 -27.40 28.17 8.13
N PRO A 30 -27.27 28.00 9.45
CA PRO A 30 -27.17 29.11 10.39
C PRO A 30 -26.16 30.17 9.92
N LYS A 31 -26.57 31.45 9.93
CA LYS A 31 -25.73 32.57 9.46
C LYS A 31 -24.42 32.69 10.24
N GLU A 32 -24.42 32.26 11.49
CA GLU A 32 -23.28 32.24 12.41
C GLU A 32 -22.13 31.34 11.91
N LEU A 33 -22.46 30.23 11.24
CA LEU A 33 -21.50 29.26 10.67
C LEU A 33 -20.90 29.67 9.32
N VAL A 34 -21.43 30.75 8.72
CA VAL A 34 -21.05 31.23 7.39
C VAL A 34 -20.43 32.62 7.46
N LYS A 35 -20.98 33.52 8.27
CA LYS A 35 -20.60 34.93 8.33
C LYS A 35 -19.70 35.29 9.50
N ASP A 36 -19.98 34.74 10.67
CA ASP A 36 -19.27 35.12 11.90
C ASP A 36 -18.00 34.28 12.09
N VAL A 37 -18.04 33.02 11.66
CA VAL A 37 -16.87 32.17 11.47
C VAL A 37 -17.01 31.49 10.11
N PRO A 38 -16.04 31.63 9.18
CA PRO A 38 -16.11 31.02 7.85
C PRO A 38 -15.82 29.50 7.91
N ILE A 39 -16.59 28.76 8.72
CA ILE A 39 -16.54 27.30 8.83
C ILE A 39 -17.13 26.68 7.56
N PHE A 40 -18.16 27.32 6.99
CA PHE A 40 -18.77 26.94 5.73
C PHE A 40 -18.58 28.01 4.67
N GLN A 41 -18.38 27.56 3.43
CA GLN A 41 -18.28 28.39 2.25
C GLN A 41 -19.41 28.05 1.27
N LYS A 42 -19.90 29.06 0.56
CA LYS A 42 -20.94 28.87 -0.44
C LYS A 42 -20.29 28.55 -1.79
N VAL A 43 -20.55 27.35 -2.30
CA VAL A 43 -20.10 26.92 -3.63
C VAL A 43 -21.33 26.72 -4.51
N ALA A 44 -21.43 27.54 -5.56
CA ALA A 44 -22.62 27.65 -6.41
C ALA A 44 -23.92 27.94 -5.61
N LYS A 45 -24.72 26.90 -5.33
CA LYS A 45 -26.01 26.98 -4.61
C LYS A 45 -26.02 26.25 -3.28
N LYS A 46 -24.93 25.59 -2.91
CA LYS A 46 -24.84 24.78 -1.69
C LYS A 46 -23.75 25.31 -0.78
N TYR A 47 -23.87 24.97 0.49
CA TYR A 47 -22.85 25.21 1.48
C TYR A 47 -22.04 23.95 1.70
N GLU A 48 -20.74 24.11 1.65
CA GLU A 48 -19.73 23.08 1.90
C GLU A 48 -18.79 23.57 3.01
N LEU A 49 -18.12 22.65 3.70
CA LEU A 49 -17.09 23.05 4.66
C LEU A 49 -15.97 23.82 3.95
N SER A 50 -15.47 24.87 4.61
CA SER A 50 -14.31 25.57 4.12
C SER A 50 -13.08 24.66 4.19
N GLU A 51 -12.23 24.75 3.17
CA GLU A 51 -11.01 23.95 3.09
C GLU A 51 -10.11 24.19 4.31
N ALA A 52 -10.02 25.45 4.77
CA ALA A 52 -9.28 25.82 5.98
C ALA A 52 -9.83 25.13 7.25
N TYR A 53 -11.16 25.03 7.41
CA TYR A 53 -11.75 24.30 8.52
C TYR A 53 -11.56 22.79 8.39
N PHE A 54 -11.67 22.27 7.17
CA PHE A 54 -11.46 20.85 6.88
C PHE A 54 -10.02 20.43 7.21
N GLU A 55 -9.02 21.22 6.82
CA GLU A 55 -7.61 21.01 7.16
C GLU A 55 -7.34 21.16 8.67
N PHE A 56 -7.93 22.16 9.32
CA PHE A 56 -7.85 22.35 10.75
C PHE A 56 -8.42 21.14 11.52
N ALA A 57 -9.63 20.69 11.17
CA ALA A 57 -10.29 19.55 11.78
C ALA A 57 -9.46 18.27 11.57
N ASN A 58 -8.98 18.02 10.35
CA ASN A 58 -8.09 16.89 10.07
C ASN A 58 -6.79 16.96 10.87
N THR A 59 -6.19 18.14 11.00
CA THR A 59 -4.95 18.32 11.77
C THR A 59 -5.18 18.10 13.26
N MET A 60 -6.30 18.59 13.80
CA MET A 60 -6.67 18.39 15.21
C MET A 60 -7.03 16.93 15.49
N LEU A 61 -7.80 16.27 14.62
CA LEU A 61 -8.10 14.83 14.72
C LEU A 61 -6.83 14.00 14.64
N LYS A 62 -5.93 14.28 13.69
CA LYS A 62 -4.61 13.64 13.60
C LYS A 62 -3.76 13.87 14.85
N ARG A 63 -3.80 15.06 15.44
CA ARG A 63 -3.08 15.39 16.69
C ARG A 63 -3.69 14.69 17.90
N VAL A 64 -5.02 14.59 17.99
CA VAL A 64 -5.72 13.87 19.06
C VAL A 64 -5.44 12.38 18.96
N ASP A 65 -5.51 11.80 17.74
CA ASP A 65 -5.11 10.42 17.47
C ASP A 65 -3.63 10.19 17.80
N ALA A 66 -2.76 11.14 17.46
CA ALA A 66 -1.34 11.07 17.81
C ALA A 66 -1.13 11.13 19.33
N ASN A 67 -1.79 12.01 20.07
CA ASN A 67 -1.67 12.11 21.52
C ASN A 67 -2.25 10.87 22.22
N TYR A 68 -3.32 10.28 21.70
CA TYR A 68 -3.90 9.05 22.21
C TYR A 68 -2.98 7.83 21.97
N ARG A 69 -2.19 7.86 20.89
CA ARG A 69 -1.26 6.77 20.50
C ARG A 69 0.18 6.97 20.99
N PHE A 70 0.62 8.21 21.22
CA PHE A 70 2.01 8.58 21.48
C PHE A 70 2.17 9.63 22.61
N GLY A 71 1.16 9.81 23.47
CA GLY A 71 1.20 10.80 24.56
C GLY A 71 2.37 10.59 25.55
N ASP A 72 2.93 11.69 26.04
CA ASP A 72 4.09 11.76 26.94
C ASP A 72 3.72 11.64 28.45
N TYR A 73 2.44 11.75 28.79
CA TYR A 73 1.87 11.68 30.14
C TYR A 73 2.48 12.65 31.17
N ASN A 74 3.08 13.74 30.68
CA ASN A 74 3.77 14.71 31.52
C ASN A 74 2.83 15.45 32.48
N GLU A 75 1.57 15.68 32.10
CA GLU A 75 0.57 16.32 32.96
C GLU A 75 0.16 15.42 34.12
N GLU A 76 -0.06 14.12 33.88
CA GLU A 76 -0.39 13.14 34.91
C GLU A 76 0.74 12.97 35.91
N ILE A 77 1.98 13.10 35.45
CA ILE A 77 3.17 13.03 36.30
C ILE A 77 3.33 14.27 37.16
N LYS A 78 3.12 15.47 36.60
CA LYS A 78 3.10 16.71 37.39
C LYS A 78 2.04 16.66 38.49
N LEU A 79 0.84 16.18 38.15
CA LEU A 79 -0.23 15.97 39.11
C LEU A 79 0.19 15.00 40.24
N LEU A 80 0.90 13.92 39.92
CA LEU A 80 1.40 12.98 40.93
C LEU A 80 2.44 13.60 41.86
N ILE A 81 3.31 14.47 41.35
CA ILE A 81 4.31 15.21 42.14
C ILE A 81 3.61 16.22 43.06
N GLU A 82 2.67 17.00 42.54
CA GLU A 82 1.87 17.95 43.32
C GLU A 82 1.11 17.24 44.45
N LEU A 83 0.44 16.12 44.15
CA LEU A 83 -0.26 15.33 45.17
C LEU A 83 0.69 14.77 46.23
N LYS A 84 1.92 14.41 45.85
CA LYS A 84 2.95 13.97 46.79
C LYS A 84 3.33 15.10 47.76
N GLU A 85 3.61 16.29 47.24
CA GLU A 85 3.98 17.46 48.06
C GLU A 85 2.88 17.78 49.07
N ILE A 86 1.62 17.84 48.61
CA ILE A 86 0.47 18.10 49.49
C ILE A 86 0.33 16.99 50.54
N TYR A 87 0.53 15.71 50.19
CA TYR A 87 0.49 14.62 51.15
C TYR A 87 1.60 14.70 52.20
N GLN A 88 2.82 15.12 51.81
CA GLN A 88 3.92 15.29 52.75
C GLN A 88 3.65 16.42 53.76
N GLU A 89 2.93 17.47 53.35
CA GLU A 89 2.54 18.57 54.24
C GLU A 89 1.34 18.23 55.14
N THR A 90 0.35 17.51 54.61
CA THR A 90 -0.94 17.30 55.28
C THR A 90 -1.09 15.93 55.95
N THR A 91 -0.35 14.91 55.49
CA THR A 91 -0.51 13.49 55.85
C THR A 91 -1.93 12.93 55.68
N ASP A 92 -2.76 13.57 54.85
CA ASP A 92 -4.14 13.16 54.64
C ASP A 92 -4.24 11.89 53.78
N LYS A 93 -4.80 10.82 54.36
CA LYS A 93 -5.02 9.54 53.69
C LYS A 93 -5.93 9.63 52.46
N THR A 94 -6.78 10.65 52.35
CA THR A 94 -7.60 10.87 51.14
C THR A 94 -6.74 11.25 49.94
N ILE A 95 -5.65 11.99 50.15
CA ILE A 95 -4.68 12.36 49.11
C ILE A 95 -3.91 11.13 48.66
N LEU A 96 -3.50 10.28 49.60
CA LEU A 96 -2.85 9.02 49.27
C LEU A 96 -3.74 8.09 48.44
N ALA A 97 -5.05 8.04 48.72
CA ALA A 97 -6.01 7.31 47.89
C ALA A 97 -6.13 7.91 46.48
N ARG A 98 -6.09 9.24 46.33
CA ARG A 98 -6.05 9.92 45.03
C ARG A 98 -4.76 9.60 44.26
N MET A 99 -3.61 9.61 44.94
CA MET A 99 -2.33 9.21 44.35
C MET A 99 -2.37 7.77 43.83
N LYS A 100 -2.88 6.82 44.64
CA LYS A 100 -3.09 5.42 44.22
C LYS A 100 -3.94 5.32 42.95
N SER A 101 -5.04 6.09 42.88
CA SER A 101 -5.90 6.12 41.69
C SER A 101 -5.20 6.73 40.47
N ALA A 102 -4.46 7.81 40.66
CA ALA A 102 -3.73 8.50 39.59
C ALA A 102 -2.64 7.59 39.01
N VAL A 103 -1.85 6.90 39.84
CA VAL A 103 -0.83 5.95 39.39
C VAL A 103 -1.46 4.79 38.60
N LYS A 104 -2.57 4.20 39.07
CA LYS A 104 -3.28 3.15 38.34
C LYS A 104 -3.83 3.63 36.99
N THR A 105 -4.29 4.88 36.94
CA THR A 105 -4.80 5.49 35.71
C THR A 105 -3.66 5.71 34.70
N LEU A 106 -2.52 6.23 35.17
CA LEU A 106 -1.31 6.40 34.37
C LEU A 106 -0.85 5.06 33.78
N TYR A 107 -0.79 4.01 34.60
CA TYR A 107 -0.45 2.66 34.15
C TYR A 107 -1.37 2.16 33.02
N LYS A 108 -2.70 2.24 33.20
CA LYS A 108 -3.67 1.83 32.16
C LYS A 108 -3.50 2.60 30.85
N LYS A 109 -3.19 3.89 30.93
CA LYS A 109 -2.92 4.71 29.74
C LYS A 109 -1.66 4.22 29.01
N ILE A 110 -0.59 3.92 29.75
CA ILE A 110 0.66 3.38 29.17
C ILE A 110 0.42 2.01 28.51
N GLU A 111 -0.37 1.12 29.13
CA GLU A 111 -0.73 -0.19 28.56
C GLU A 111 -1.56 -0.05 27.27
N GLN A 112 -2.55 0.84 27.26
CA GLN A 112 -3.35 1.13 26.08
C GLN A 112 -2.48 1.68 24.93
N ARG A 113 -1.53 2.56 25.25
CA ARG A 113 -0.58 3.12 24.30
C ARG A 113 0.23 2.04 23.60
N ASP A 114 0.77 1.09 24.37
CA ASP A 114 1.54 -0.05 23.84
C ASP A 114 0.73 -0.85 22.80
N THR A 115 -0.52 -1.15 23.15
CA THR A 115 -1.45 -1.86 22.26
C THR A 115 -1.70 -1.10 20.95
N LEU A 116 -1.92 0.22 21.05
CA LEU A 116 -2.20 1.07 19.90
C LEU A 116 -0.99 1.25 18.98
N ILE A 117 0.21 1.41 19.55
CA ILE A 117 1.46 1.49 18.78
C ILE A 117 1.66 0.19 18.01
N ASN A 118 1.52 -0.96 18.66
CA ASN A 118 1.65 -2.26 18.01
C ASN A 118 0.66 -2.43 16.85
N SER A 119 -0.61 -2.06 17.05
CA SER A 119 -1.62 -2.10 15.99
C SER A 119 -1.20 -1.27 14.79
N ARG A 120 -0.76 -0.03 15.01
CA ARG A 120 -0.37 0.87 13.92
C ARG A 120 0.85 0.37 13.15
N ILE A 121 1.82 -0.21 13.84
CA ILE A 121 2.99 -0.84 13.20
C ILE A 121 2.56 -1.99 12.32
N ASN A 122 1.66 -2.85 12.83
CA ASN A 122 1.15 -3.97 12.04
C ASN A 122 0.34 -3.49 10.83
N ASP A 123 -0.44 -2.41 10.96
CA ASP A 123 -1.16 -1.82 9.82
C ASP A 123 -0.19 -1.40 8.72
N ILE A 124 0.87 -0.67 9.06
CA ILE A 124 1.87 -0.18 8.09
C ILE A 124 2.69 -1.31 7.48
N VAL A 125 3.11 -2.27 8.29
CA VAL A 125 3.91 -3.41 7.80
C VAL A 125 3.10 -4.28 6.83
N ASN A 126 1.79 -4.36 7.05
CA ASN A 126 0.86 -5.13 6.20
C ASN A 126 0.17 -4.27 5.14
N ASP A 127 0.44 -2.97 5.08
CA ASP A 127 -0.21 -2.08 4.15
C ASP A 127 0.24 -2.37 2.71
N ASN A 128 -0.75 -2.47 1.82
CA ASN A 128 -0.56 -2.65 0.39
C ASN A 128 -0.84 -1.34 -0.38
N GLU A 129 -0.64 -0.19 0.29
CA GLU A 129 -0.75 1.12 -0.34
C GLU A 129 0.04 1.22 -1.66
N LEU A 130 -0.54 1.93 -2.63
CA LEU A 130 -0.01 2.03 -3.99
C LEU A 130 1.35 2.74 -4.07
N SER A 131 1.71 3.53 -3.06
CA SER A 131 2.92 4.35 -3.05
C SER A 131 3.87 3.93 -1.94
N ILE A 132 4.94 3.23 -2.32
CA ILE A 132 6.09 2.91 -1.47
C ILE A 132 6.67 4.17 -0.78
N GLU A 133 6.51 5.35 -1.38
CA GLU A 133 7.03 6.60 -0.81
C GLU A 133 6.20 7.10 0.37
N LEU A 134 4.87 6.93 0.32
CA LEU A 134 3.98 7.27 1.42
C LEU A 134 4.21 6.35 2.61
N ILE A 135 4.29 5.04 2.36
CA ILE A 135 4.61 4.01 3.36
C ILE A 135 5.94 4.30 4.06
N ILE A 136 6.99 4.68 3.32
CA ILE A 136 8.29 5.02 3.92
C ILE A 136 8.17 6.26 4.81
N LYS A 137 7.48 7.30 4.35
CA LYS A 137 7.33 8.55 5.11
C LYS A 137 6.55 8.31 6.41
N GLU A 138 5.43 7.59 6.34
CA GLU A 138 4.65 7.28 7.54
C GLU A 138 5.42 6.42 8.54
N ALA A 139 6.21 5.45 8.06
CA ALA A 139 7.04 4.62 8.91
C ALA A 139 8.14 5.44 9.61
N GLN A 140 8.76 6.41 8.91
CA GLN A 140 9.76 7.31 9.49
C GLN A 140 9.15 8.25 10.54
N ASP A 141 8.00 8.86 10.25
CA ASP A 141 7.31 9.74 11.19
C ASP A 141 6.92 9.02 12.49
N ILE A 142 6.65 7.72 12.43
CA ILE A 142 6.35 6.89 13.61
C ILE A 142 7.62 6.47 14.35
N ASP A 143 8.69 6.13 13.63
CA ASP A 143 9.98 5.79 14.23
C ASP A 143 10.53 6.94 15.08
N ASP A 144 10.46 8.17 14.55
CA ASP A 144 10.85 9.38 15.29
C ASP A 144 10.04 9.55 16.58
N ARG A 145 8.71 9.34 16.51
CA ARG A 145 7.81 9.41 17.67
C ARG A 145 8.06 8.31 18.69
N ILE A 146 8.42 7.11 18.24
CA ILE A 146 8.83 6.00 19.13
C ILE A 146 10.13 6.38 19.84
N GLY A 147 11.06 7.04 19.16
CA GLY A 147 12.28 7.57 19.76
C GLY A 147 11.99 8.54 20.91
N GLU A 148 11.12 9.52 20.70
CA GLU A 148 10.69 10.47 21.74
C GLU A 148 10.00 9.75 22.92
N LEU A 149 9.17 8.74 22.62
CA LEU A 149 8.49 7.94 23.62
C LEU A 149 9.43 7.11 24.50
N ILE A 150 10.55 6.60 23.97
CA ILE A 150 11.53 5.86 24.77
C ILE A 150 12.06 6.76 25.89
N ILE A 151 12.37 8.01 25.55
CA ILE A 151 12.87 9.01 26.50
C ILE A 151 11.80 9.28 27.56
N ALA A 152 10.58 9.64 27.15
CA ALA A 152 9.48 9.91 28.08
C ALA A 152 9.18 8.68 28.98
N HIS A 153 9.17 7.47 28.42
CA HIS A 153 8.91 6.26 29.20
C HIS A 153 10.00 5.99 30.25
N SER A 154 11.26 6.26 29.93
CA SER A 154 12.37 6.13 30.86
C SER A 154 12.30 7.14 32.02
N GLU A 155 11.85 8.36 31.75
CA GLU A 155 11.59 9.37 32.79
C GLU A 155 10.43 8.94 33.70
N ASN A 156 9.34 8.43 33.12
CA ASN A 156 8.18 7.95 33.88
C ASN A 156 8.56 6.81 34.84
N LEU A 157 9.40 5.87 34.39
CA LEU A 157 9.91 4.78 35.21
C LEU A 157 10.77 5.27 36.38
N LYS A 158 11.57 6.32 36.16
CA LYS A 158 12.38 6.93 37.22
C LYS A 158 11.48 7.57 38.28
N ILE A 159 10.47 8.33 37.87
CA ILE A 159 9.57 9.04 38.81
C ILE A 159 8.78 8.03 39.65
N LEU A 160 8.22 6.99 39.03
CA LEU A 160 7.51 5.91 39.72
C LEU A 160 8.45 5.09 40.63
N GLY A 161 9.71 4.90 40.21
CA GLY A 161 10.68 4.04 40.88
C GLY A 161 11.42 4.68 42.04
N THR A 162 11.71 5.98 41.98
CA THR A 162 12.53 6.67 42.99
C THR A 162 11.84 7.86 43.61
N GLU A 163 11.08 8.64 42.83
CA GLU A 163 10.59 9.93 43.32
C GLU A 163 9.28 9.81 44.11
N LEU A 164 8.41 8.85 43.80
CA LEU A 164 7.15 8.67 44.52
C LEU A 164 7.23 7.72 45.73
N ARG A 165 8.38 7.07 45.94
CA ARG A 165 8.57 6.06 47.01
C ARG A 165 8.82 6.69 48.39
N GLY A 166 8.58 5.88 49.43
CA GLY A 166 8.90 6.24 50.82
C GLY A 166 7.80 7.02 51.53
N LEU A 167 6.57 7.01 50.98
CA LEU A 167 5.40 7.67 51.56
C LEU A 167 4.60 6.73 52.48
N GLU A 168 4.32 5.51 52.03
CA GLU A 168 3.62 4.48 52.80
C GLU A 168 3.86 3.10 52.16
N ASN A 169 4.07 2.06 52.97
CA ASN A 169 4.35 0.69 52.48
C ASN A 169 3.30 0.19 51.47
N SER A 170 2.01 0.44 51.73
CA SER A 170 0.92 -0.03 50.86
C SER A 170 0.83 0.72 49.51
N PHE A 171 1.44 1.91 49.42
CA PHE A 171 1.60 2.64 48.17
C PHE A 171 2.85 2.19 47.43
N ASP A 172 3.94 1.96 48.17
CA ASP A 172 5.21 1.47 47.62
C ASP A 172 5.06 0.08 46.99
N GLU A 173 4.25 -0.82 47.57
CA GLU A 173 3.88 -2.11 46.98
C GLU A 173 3.24 -1.94 45.58
N ILE A 174 2.26 -1.01 45.45
CA ILE A 174 1.60 -0.72 44.18
C ILE A 174 2.61 -0.16 43.14
N LEU A 175 3.56 0.68 43.58
CA LEU A 175 4.60 1.23 42.71
C LEU A 175 5.60 0.14 42.26
N VAL A 176 5.91 -0.83 43.12
CA VAL A 176 6.76 -1.99 42.79
C VAL A 176 6.09 -2.85 41.73
N ASP A 177 4.82 -3.23 41.95
CA ASP A 177 4.06 -4.08 41.02
C ASP A 177 3.94 -3.42 39.65
N ILE A 178 3.49 -2.16 39.61
CA ILE A 178 3.37 -1.41 38.36
C ILE A 178 4.71 -1.30 37.65
N ARG A 179 5.81 -1.06 38.37
CA ARG A 179 7.14 -1.00 37.76
C ARG A 179 7.53 -2.33 37.12
N LEU A 180 7.24 -3.46 37.77
CA LEU A 180 7.54 -4.79 37.21
C LEU A 180 6.73 -5.01 35.92
N ASP A 181 5.46 -4.61 35.91
CA ASP A 181 4.58 -4.72 34.73
C ASP A 181 4.98 -3.78 33.58
N LEU A 182 5.65 -2.65 33.87
CA LEU A 182 6.14 -1.73 32.85
C LEU A 182 7.43 -2.20 32.16
N ILE A 183 8.21 -3.11 32.76
CA ILE A 183 9.46 -3.62 32.17
C ILE A 183 9.22 -4.30 30.80
N PRO A 184 8.25 -5.22 30.66
CA PRO A 184 7.90 -5.78 29.36
C PRO A 184 7.52 -4.72 28.31
N LEU A 185 6.84 -3.65 28.72
CA LEU A 185 6.44 -2.57 27.80
C LEU A 185 7.65 -1.81 27.27
N THR A 186 8.68 -1.61 28.10
CA THR A 186 9.96 -1.06 27.63
C THR A 186 10.60 -1.94 26.55
N GLN A 187 10.58 -3.26 26.76
CA GLN A 187 11.09 -4.23 25.78
C GLN A 187 10.27 -4.21 24.47
N ASN A 188 8.95 -4.03 24.57
CA ASN A 188 8.06 -3.89 23.43
C ASN A 188 8.42 -2.67 22.58
N ILE A 189 8.65 -1.51 23.20
CA ILE A 189 9.04 -0.28 22.51
C ILE A 189 10.34 -0.49 21.70
N HIS A 190 11.34 -1.16 22.27
CA HIS A 190 12.56 -1.52 21.52
C HIS A 190 12.27 -2.45 20.36
N THR A 191 11.45 -3.48 20.57
CA THR A 191 11.04 -4.43 19.54
C THR A 191 10.26 -3.76 18.39
N TYR A 192 9.44 -2.76 18.72
CA TYR A 192 8.71 -1.94 17.76
C TYR A 192 9.65 -1.12 16.87
N ASN A 193 10.63 -0.47 17.49
CA ASN A 193 11.63 0.29 16.76
C ASN A 193 12.44 -0.61 15.81
N GLU A 194 12.91 -1.77 16.27
CA GLU A 194 13.63 -2.74 15.42
C GLU A 194 12.78 -3.19 14.22
N LYS A 195 11.52 -3.57 14.45
CA LYS A 195 10.60 -4.00 13.38
C LYS A 195 10.36 -2.91 12.34
N LEU A 196 10.15 -1.67 12.77
CA LEU A 196 9.94 -0.51 11.90
C LEU A 196 11.21 -0.19 11.11
N SER A 197 12.36 -0.13 11.78
CA SER A 197 13.66 0.10 11.16
C SER A 197 13.96 -0.92 10.06
N ASP A 198 13.75 -2.21 10.34
CA ASP A 198 13.92 -3.29 9.36
C ASP A 198 12.94 -3.18 8.19
N PHE A 199 11.70 -2.77 8.46
CA PHE A 199 10.71 -2.53 7.42
C PHE A 199 11.12 -1.35 6.52
N ILE A 200 11.48 -0.21 7.10
CA ILE A 200 11.95 0.99 6.38
C ILE A 200 13.13 0.63 5.47
N LEU A 201 14.13 -0.07 6.00
CA LEU A 201 15.33 -0.45 5.24
C LEU A 201 15.00 -1.36 4.05
N ARG A 202 14.16 -2.38 4.26
CA ARG A 202 13.70 -3.27 3.19
C ARG A 202 12.89 -2.53 2.13
N THR A 203 11.99 -1.64 2.55
CA THR A 203 11.11 -0.88 1.66
C THR A 203 11.89 0.17 0.86
N GLN A 204 12.88 0.83 1.46
CA GLN A 204 13.83 1.70 0.74
C GLN A 204 14.67 0.94 -0.29
N LYS A 205 15.11 -0.29 0.02
CA LYS A 205 15.82 -1.13 -0.96
C LYS A 205 14.93 -1.45 -2.16
N ARG A 206 13.67 -1.87 -1.91
CA ARG A 206 12.66 -2.10 -2.97
C ARG A 206 12.43 -0.86 -3.81
N LYS A 207 12.35 0.33 -3.20
CA LYS A 207 12.23 1.61 -3.93
C LYS A 207 13.40 1.83 -4.90
N ARG A 208 14.64 1.58 -4.48
CA ARG A 208 15.83 1.71 -5.34
C ARG A 208 15.79 0.73 -6.51
N GLU A 209 15.44 -0.52 -6.23
CA GLU A 209 15.30 -1.58 -7.25
C GLU A 209 14.21 -1.22 -8.27
N ASN A 210 13.03 -0.75 -7.82
CA ASN A 210 11.96 -0.29 -8.71
C ASN A 210 12.39 0.91 -9.58
N LYS A 211 13.15 1.86 -9.02
CA LYS A 211 13.69 2.98 -9.79
C LYS A 211 14.68 2.52 -10.86
N GLN A 212 15.53 1.54 -10.55
CA GLN A 212 16.45 0.94 -11.52
C GLN A 212 15.69 0.20 -12.62
N LEU A 213 14.67 -0.59 -12.27
CA LEU A 213 13.81 -1.28 -13.23
C LEU A 213 13.07 -0.30 -14.14
N MET A 214 12.51 0.78 -13.59
CA MET A 214 11.87 1.83 -14.37
C MET A 214 12.88 2.57 -15.27
N ALA A 215 14.10 2.82 -14.80
CA ALA A 215 15.15 3.39 -15.64
C ALA A 215 15.52 2.46 -16.80
N ILE A 216 15.66 1.16 -16.55
CA ILE A 216 15.92 0.14 -17.57
C ILE A 216 14.75 0.06 -18.55
N ALA A 217 13.52 -0.03 -18.05
CA ALA A 217 12.30 -0.04 -18.87
C ALA A 217 12.21 1.22 -19.75
N ASN A 218 12.50 2.40 -19.21
CA ASN A 218 12.53 3.64 -19.98
C ASN A 218 13.64 3.64 -21.04
N LYS A 219 14.82 3.07 -20.75
CA LYS A 219 15.89 2.91 -21.75
C LYS A 219 15.49 1.98 -22.90
N ILE A 220 14.78 0.89 -22.56
CA ILE A 220 14.22 -0.06 -23.54
C ILE A 220 13.12 0.62 -24.37
N ILE A 221 12.15 1.28 -23.73
CA ILE A 221 11.02 1.96 -24.39
C ILE A 221 11.49 3.10 -25.30
N LYS A 222 12.55 3.81 -24.90
CA LYS A 222 13.14 4.88 -25.71
C LYS A 222 14.03 4.37 -26.84
N GLU A 223 14.12 3.05 -27.04
CA GLU A 223 14.97 2.41 -28.05
C GLU A 223 16.39 3.03 -28.06
N GLN A 224 16.95 3.29 -26.87
CA GLN A 224 18.36 3.68 -26.71
C GLN A 224 19.33 2.51 -27.04
N ASP A 225 18.84 1.52 -27.78
CA ASP A 225 19.62 0.56 -28.54
C ASP A 225 20.61 1.24 -29.46
N HIS A 226 20.39 2.50 -29.88
CA HIS A 226 21.30 3.22 -30.76
C HIS A 226 22.64 3.58 -30.10
N GLU A 227 22.65 3.92 -28.80
CA GLU A 227 23.89 4.14 -28.03
C GLU A 227 24.62 2.82 -27.76
N LEU A 228 23.87 1.76 -27.43
CA LEU A 228 24.43 0.43 -27.21
C LEU A 228 24.98 -0.17 -28.53
N LYS A 229 24.26 -0.03 -29.65
CA LYS A 229 24.73 -0.33 -31.01
C LYS A 229 25.94 0.51 -31.35
N ALA A 230 25.93 1.82 -31.10
CA ALA A 230 27.06 2.69 -31.40
C ALA A 230 28.30 2.31 -30.59
N MET A 231 28.16 1.98 -29.30
CA MET A 231 29.27 1.48 -28.45
C MET A 231 29.83 0.14 -28.96
N LEU A 232 28.96 -0.80 -29.33
CA LEU A 232 29.38 -2.11 -29.83
C LEU A 232 29.98 -2.02 -31.25
N LEU A 233 29.43 -1.17 -32.11
CA LEU A 233 29.92 -0.95 -33.47
C LEU A 233 31.22 -0.15 -33.49
N SER A 234 31.40 0.82 -32.58
CA SER A 234 32.53 1.75 -32.63
C SER A 234 33.84 1.18 -32.08
N ASN A 235 33.83 0.16 -31.20
CA ASN A 235 35.09 -0.36 -30.64
C ASN A 235 35.02 -1.76 -29.99
N HIS A 236 34.28 -2.71 -30.57
CA HIS A 236 34.21 -4.10 -30.07
C HIS A 236 35.60 -4.77 -29.83
N GLN A 237 36.63 -4.38 -30.59
CA GLN A 237 37.99 -4.92 -30.46
C GLN A 237 38.75 -4.42 -29.22
N LEU A 238 38.48 -3.20 -28.73
CA LEU A 238 39.16 -2.64 -27.55
C LEU A 238 38.69 -3.26 -26.23
N TYR A 239 37.46 -3.78 -26.19
CA TYR A 239 36.89 -4.48 -25.03
C TYR A 239 37.35 -5.94 -24.90
N LEU A 240 38.19 -6.43 -25.82
CA LEU A 240 38.76 -7.79 -25.81
C LEU A 240 39.71 -8.04 -24.62
N HIS A 241 40.29 -6.97 -24.07
CA HIS A 241 41.32 -7.02 -23.03
C HIS A 241 40.75 -6.98 -21.60
N THR A 242 39.45 -6.69 -21.42
CA THR A 242 38.81 -6.63 -20.10
C THR A 242 38.13 -7.94 -19.67
N PHE A 243 38.01 -8.91 -20.57
CA PHE A 243 37.53 -10.25 -20.22
C PHE A 243 38.66 -11.13 -19.69
N LYS A 244 38.57 -11.55 -18.41
CA LYS A 244 39.47 -12.55 -17.82
C LYS A 244 39.46 -13.84 -18.67
N GLU A 245 40.64 -14.44 -18.87
CA GLU A 245 40.91 -15.55 -19.82
C GLU A 245 39.91 -16.72 -19.75
N ASN A 246 39.33 -16.99 -18.57
CA ASN A 246 38.40 -18.10 -18.33
C ASN A 246 37.05 -17.99 -19.07
N LYS A 247 36.71 -16.84 -19.70
CA LYS A 247 35.46 -16.68 -20.48
C LYS A 247 35.65 -16.68 -22.00
N ARG A 248 36.88 -16.79 -22.51
CA ARG A 248 37.14 -16.81 -23.96
C ARG A 248 36.71 -18.12 -24.65
N GLY A 249 36.61 -19.23 -23.90
CA GLY A 249 36.21 -20.53 -24.45
C GLY A 249 34.72 -20.67 -24.83
N LEU A 250 33.88 -19.70 -24.47
CA LEU A 250 32.43 -19.73 -24.72
C LEU A 250 32.00 -19.03 -26.02
N VAL A 251 32.88 -18.30 -26.68
CA VAL A 251 32.56 -17.55 -27.91
C VAL A 251 33.31 -18.17 -29.08
N LYS A 252 32.62 -18.95 -29.92
CA LYS A 252 33.23 -19.67 -31.06
C LYS A 252 33.49 -18.80 -32.29
N SER A 253 32.62 -17.84 -32.58
CA SER A 253 32.79 -16.89 -33.69
C SER A 253 31.90 -15.67 -33.50
N PHE A 254 32.38 -14.50 -33.92
CA PHE A 254 31.57 -13.28 -33.97
C PHE A 254 30.83 -13.17 -35.31
N PRO A 255 29.63 -12.56 -35.32
CA PRO A 255 28.88 -12.35 -36.56
C PRO A 255 29.59 -11.35 -37.48
N GLU A 256 29.52 -11.60 -38.78
CA GLU A 256 30.17 -10.80 -39.81
C GLU A 256 29.42 -9.46 -40.04
N PRO A 257 30.08 -8.40 -40.54
CA PRO A 257 29.49 -7.07 -40.70
C PRO A 257 28.22 -7.01 -41.56
N TYR A 258 28.01 -7.99 -42.45
CA TYR A 258 26.82 -8.09 -43.28
C TYR A 258 25.62 -8.73 -42.55
N GLU A 259 25.86 -9.57 -41.52
CA GLU A 259 24.81 -10.19 -40.70
C GLU A 259 24.17 -9.16 -39.74
N LEU A 260 24.96 -8.18 -39.27
CA LEU A 260 24.51 -7.04 -38.45
C LEU A 260 23.47 -6.13 -39.14
N LYS A 261 23.30 -6.26 -40.47
CA LYS A 261 22.35 -5.46 -41.26
C LYS A 261 20.99 -6.11 -41.47
N ARG A 262 20.84 -7.42 -41.23
CA ARG A 262 19.64 -8.18 -41.62
C ARG A 262 18.90 -8.88 -40.48
N GLU A 263 19.53 -9.13 -39.34
CA GLU A 263 18.91 -9.82 -38.21
C GLU A 263 18.70 -8.89 -37.01
N SER A 264 17.65 -9.15 -36.22
CA SER A 264 17.43 -8.41 -34.98
C SER A 264 18.57 -8.70 -34.00
N PHE A 265 18.96 -7.72 -33.18
CA PHE A 265 20.04 -7.86 -32.20
C PHE A 265 19.88 -9.11 -31.30
N LEU A 266 18.63 -9.47 -30.97
CA LEU A 266 18.27 -10.67 -30.21
C LEU A 266 18.62 -11.98 -30.93
N GLU A 267 18.49 -12.05 -32.26
CA GLU A 267 18.81 -13.25 -33.04
C GLU A 267 20.32 -13.49 -33.12
N LEU A 268 21.09 -12.42 -33.32
CA LEU A 268 22.56 -12.46 -33.30
C LEU A 268 23.10 -12.86 -31.92
N LEU A 269 22.46 -12.39 -30.85
CA LEU A 269 22.85 -12.67 -29.47
C LEU A 269 22.50 -14.11 -29.06
N VAL A 270 21.38 -14.66 -29.55
CA VAL A 270 21.01 -16.08 -29.35
C VAL A 270 21.94 -17.02 -30.13
N LYS A 271 22.32 -16.65 -31.36
CA LYS A 271 23.21 -17.44 -32.24
C LYS A 271 24.65 -17.49 -31.71
N SER A 272 25.16 -16.39 -31.17
CA SER A 272 26.54 -16.28 -30.67
C SER A 272 26.77 -16.89 -29.28
N LEU A 273 25.72 -17.08 -28.47
CA LEU A 273 25.83 -17.52 -27.08
C LEU A 273 25.30 -18.95 -26.81
N GLU A 274 24.91 -19.72 -27.84
CA GLU A 274 24.22 -21.02 -27.69
C GLU A 274 23.10 -20.99 -26.62
N ILE A 275 22.42 -19.84 -26.45
CA ILE A 275 21.31 -19.74 -25.50
C ILE A 275 20.20 -20.61 -26.09
N LYS A 276 19.99 -21.79 -25.50
CA LYS A 276 18.77 -22.57 -25.76
C LYS A 276 17.61 -21.59 -25.55
N ARG A 277 16.92 -21.22 -26.63
CA ARG A 277 15.62 -20.53 -26.52
C ARG A 277 14.84 -21.36 -25.53
N VAL A 278 14.57 -20.80 -24.35
CA VAL A 278 13.57 -21.38 -23.47
C VAL A 278 12.32 -21.33 -24.32
N GLU A 279 11.88 -22.49 -24.81
CA GLU A 279 10.58 -22.58 -25.44
C GLU A 279 9.62 -21.90 -24.46
N LYS A 280 8.86 -20.91 -24.93
CA LYS A 280 7.75 -20.33 -24.16
C LYS A 280 6.64 -21.38 -24.02
N LYS A 281 6.96 -22.59 -23.60
CA LYS A 281 6.03 -23.48 -22.93
C LYS A 281 6.13 -23.07 -21.48
N ALA A 282 5.26 -22.14 -21.08
CA ALA A 282 4.89 -22.04 -19.68
C ALA A 282 4.67 -23.47 -19.18
N ILE A 283 5.38 -23.89 -18.14
CA ILE A 283 5.08 -25.14 -17.47
C ILE A 283 3.72 -24.92 -16.83
N VAL A 284 2.67 -25.27 -17.57
CA VAL A 284 1.30 -25.24 -17.07
C VAL A 284 1.20 -26.41 -16.12
N SER A 285 1.19 -26.12 -14.82
CA SER A 285 0.86 -27.08 -13.79
C SER A 285 -0.53 -27.66 -14.11
N LYS A 286 -0.59 -28.93 -14.53
CA LYS A 286 -1.84 -29.69 -14.49
C LYS A 286 -2.09 -30.13 -13.04
N PRO A 287 -3.34 -30.12 -12.55
CA PRO A 287 -4.58 -29.87 -13.28
C PRO A 287 -5.00 -28.40 -13.22
N TYR A 288 -5.53 -27.89 -14.34
CA TYR A 288 -6.09 -26.55 -14.43
C TYR A 288 -7.52 -26.58 -13.87
N GLU A 289 -7.81 -25.77 -12.85
CA GLU A 289 -9.19 -25.56 -12.41
C GLU A 289 -9.96 -24.89 -13.55
N LYS A 290 -11.03 -25.55 -14.03
CA LYS A 290 -11.97 -24.90 -14.94
C LYS A 290 -12.53 -23.69 -14.21
N SER A 291 -12.24 -22.49 -14.71
CA SER A 291 -12.91 -21.27 -14.26
C SER A 291 -14.43 -21.48 -14.37
N GLN A 292 -15.16 -21.05 -13.34
CA GLN A 292 -16.63 -21.14 -13.29
C GLN A 292 -17.25 -20.69 -14.62
N ASP A 293 -18.26 -21.43 -15.09
CA ASP A 293 -18.99 -21.10 -16.32
C ASP A 293 -19.47 -19.64 -16.27
N VAL A 294 -18.86 -18.79 -17.10
CA VAL A 294 -19.31 -17.40 -17.25
C VAL A 294 -20.63 -17.45 -18.03
N ILE A 295 -21.75 -17.45 -17.30
CA ILE A 295 -23.08 -17.40 -17.90
C ILE A 295 -23.28 -15.99 -18.50
N PHE A 296 -23.00 -15.84 -19.80
CA PHE A 296 -23.47 -14.67 -20.54
C PHE A 296 -24.99 -14.81 -20.71
N LYS A 297 -25.80 -14.13 -19.87
CA LYS A 297 -27.28 -14.17 -19.92
C LYS A 297 -27.87 -13.87 -21.32
N SER A 298 -27.10 -13.25 -22.22
CA SER A 298 -27.51 -12.83 -23.55
C SER A 298 -26.99 -13.71 -24.70
N ILE A 299 -26.04 -14.64 -24.49
CA ILE A 299 -25.43 -15.47 -25.56
C ILE A 299 -25.50 -16.94 -25.17
N ASN A 300 -26.08 -17.77 -26.04
CA ASN A 300 -26.11 -19.21 -25.83
C ASN A 300 -24.77 -19.84 -26.27
N ILE A 301 -23.78 -19.81 -25.36
CA ILE A 301 -22.43 -20.35 -25.62
C ILE A 301 -22.50 -21.84 -25.99
N LYS A 302 -23.37 -22.63 -25.34
CA LYS A 302 -23.50 -24.08 -25.61
C LYS A 302 -23.91 -24.39 -27.05
N ARG A 303 -24.70 -23.50 -27.68
CA ARG A 303 -25.06 -23.63 -29.10
C ARG A 303 -23.85 -23.41 -29.99
N ILE A 304 -23.11 -22.32 -29.76
CA ILE A 304 -21.89 -21.97 -30.48
C ILE A 304 -20.83 -23.07 -30.33
N GLU A 305 -20.68 -23.64 -29.13
CA GLU A 305 -19.78 -24.76 -28.84
C GLU A 305 -20.13 -26.01 -29.66
N LYS A 306 -21.42 -26.38 -29.70
CA LYS A 306 -21.89 -27.53 -30.49
C LYS A 306 -21.63 -27.32 -31.98
N ASP A 307 -21.86 -26.11 -32.46
CA ASP A 307 -21.70 -25.77 -33.88
C ASP A 307 -20.22 -25.71 -34.30
N ILE A 308 -19.33 -25.27 -33.40
CA ILE A 308 -17.87 -25.34 -33.59
C ILE A 308 -17.38 -26.80 -33.59
N CYS A 309 -17.85 -27.64 -32.65
CA CYS A 309 -17.51 -29.06 -32.60
C CYS A 309 -17.91 -29.79 -33.90
N ASN A 310 -19.06 -29.41 -34.49
CA ASN A 310 -19.57 -30.01 -35.72
C ASN A 310 -18.86 -29.50 -36.97
N SER A 311 -18.61 -28.20 -37.07
CA SER A 311 -18.07 -27.55 -38.28
C SER A 311 -16.55 -27.53 -38.34
N LYS A 312 -15.86 -27.70 -37.20
CA LYS A 312 -14.39 -27.66 -37.05
C LYS A 312 -13.75 -26.50 -37.84
N PRO A 313 -14.06 -25.24 -37.48
CA PRO A 313 -13.64 -24.09 -38.25
C PRO A 313 -12.12 -23.89 -38.21
N GLN A 314 -11.56 -23.50 -39.36
CA GLN A 314 -10.16 -23.09 -39.48
C GLN A 314 -9.87 -21.73 -38.83
N ASN A 315 -10.88 -20.95 -38.49
CA ASN A 315 -10.75 -19.72 -37.73
C ASN A 315 -11.95 -19.58 -36.78
N ILE A 316 -11.75 -19.98 -35.53
CA ILE A 316 -12.80 -20.00 -34.51
C ILE A 316 -13.35 -18.58 -34.28
N PHE A 317 -12.51 -17.54 -34.26
CA PHE A 317 -12.97 -16.18 -34.01
C PHE A 317 -13.87 -15.65 -35.13
N GLU A 318 -13.50 -15.88 -36.39
CA GLU A 318 -14.28 -15.46 -37.54
C GLU A 318 -15.59 -16.25 -37.67
N TYR A 319 -15.55 -17.55 -37.34
CA TYR A 319 -16.73 -18.38 -37.25
C TYR A 319 -17.70 -17.88 -36.17
N ILE A 320 -17.21 -17.55 -34.96
CA ILE A 320 -18.03 -16.96 -33.89
C ILE A 320 -18.59 -15.61 -34.33
N LEU A 321 -17.78 -14.76 -34.97
CA LEU A 321 -18.20 -13.43 -35.41
C LEU A 321 -19.36 -13.51 -36.42
N SER A 322 -19.37 -14.52 -37.29
CA SER A 322 -20.39 -14.77 -38.30
C SER A 322 -21.61 -15.55 -37.78
N HIS A 323 -21.59 -16.02 -36.53
CA HIS A 323 -22.64 -16.85 -35.96
C HIS A 323 -23.90 -16.05 -35.62
N ASP A 324 -25.10 -16.62 -35.84
CA ASP A 324 -26.40 -15.96 -35.61
C ASP A 324 -26.55 -15.39 -34.19
N GLU A 325 -26.09 -16.14 -33.19
CA GLU A 325 -26.07 -15.74 -31.77
C GLU A 325 -25.23 -14.47 -31.48
N ILE A 326 -24.30 -14.11 -32.37
CA ILE A 326 -23.46 -12.91 -32.26
C ILE A 326 -23.96 -11.82 -33.21
N GLN A 327 -24.42 -12.18 -34.40
CA GLN A 327 -24.97 -11.25 -35.39
C GLN A 327 -26.22 -10.50 -34.89
N LYS A 328 -26.95 -11.05 -33.91
CA LYS A 328 -28.08 -10.36 -33.26
C LYS A 328 -27.68 -9.03 -32.56
N PHE A 329 -26.39 -8.84 -32.23
CA PHE A 329 -25.88 -7.61 -31.62
C PHE A 329 -25.31 -6.61 -32.64
N LYS A 330 -25.39 -6.92 -33.93
CA LYS A 330 -24.97 -6.02 -35.02
C LYS A 330 -25.71 -4.67 -35.05
N PRO A 331 -27.02 -4.59 -34.77
CA PRO A 331 -27.72 -3.29 -34.70
C PRO A 331 -27.16 -2.34 -33.64
N GLU A 332 -26.50 -2.88 -32.62
CA GLU A 332 -25.94 -2.16 -31.47
C GLU A 332 -24.41 -1.94 -31.60
N ASN A 333 -23.78 -2.38 -32.70
CA ASN A 333 -22.33 -2.38 -32.92
C ASN A 333 -21.52 -3.08 -31.80
N GLN A 334 -22.09 -4.09 -31.14
CA GLN A 334 -21.44 -4.83 -30.04
C GLN A 334 -20.97 -6.23 -30.44
N GLU A 335 -21.17 -6.65 -31.69
CA GLU A 335 -20.87 -8.00 -32.18
C GLU A 335 -19.41 -8.39 -31.99
N LYS A 336 -18.46 -7.47 -32.19
CA LYS A 336 -17.01 -7.75 -32.01
C LYS A 336 -16.65 -7.99 -30.54
N ILE A 337 -17.26 -7.26 -29.62
CA ILE A 337 -16.99 -7.39 -28.18
C ILE A 337 -17.50 -8.74 -27.69
N TYR A 338 -18.72 -9.10 -28.08
CA TYR A 338 -19.33 -10.37 -27.71
C TYR A 338 -18.68 -11.57 -28.40
N ALA A 339 -18.26 -11.42 -29.67
CA ALA A 339 -17.47 -12.44 -30.37
C ALA A 339 -16.14 -12.69 -29.66
N PHE A 340 -15.44 -11.63 -29.25
CA PHE A 340 -14.15 -11.74 -28.59
C PHE A 340 -14.26 -12.38 -27.20
N LYS A 341 -15.27 -11.98 -26.41
CA LYS A 341 -15.55 -12.62 -25.11
C LYS A 341 -15.86 -14.11 -25.27
N THR A 342 -16.73 -14.46 -26.22
CA THR A 342 -17.10 -15.87 -26.51
C THR A 342 -15.89 -16.67 -26.99
N TYR A 343 -15.06 -16.07 -27.84
CA TYR A 343 -13.81 -16.66 -28.31
C TYR A 343 -12.85 -16.98 -27.16
N LEU A 344 -12.64 -16.05 -26.23
CA LEU A 344 -11.77 -16.29 -25.06
C LEU A 344 -12.31 -17.43 -24.20
N THR A 345 -13.62 -17.47 -23.94
CA THR A 345 -14.24 -18.54 -23.16
C THR A 345 -14.04 -19.91 -23.82
N ILE A 346 -14.22 -20.01 -25.15
CA ILE A 346 -14.09 -21.28 -25.87
C ILE A 346 -12.63 -21.74 -25.93
N VAL A 347 -11.69 -20.84 -26.24
CA VAL A 347 -10.26 -21.17 -26.28
C VAL A 347 -9.72 -21.54 -24.89
N GLN A 348 -10.24 -20.92 -23.83
CA GLN A 348 -9.87 -21.26 -22.46
C GLN A 348 -10.43 -22.61 -22.02
N ASN A 349 -11.70 -22.89 -22.31
CA ASN A 349 -12.38 -24.11 -21.87
C ASN A 349 -12.00 -25.35 -22.69
N TYR A 350 -11.61 -25.18 -23.95
CA TYR A 350 -11.29 -26.28 -24.88
C TYR A 350 -9.89 -26.18 -25.46
N ARG A 351 -8.93 -25.70 -24.66
CA ARG A 351 -7.54 -25.48 -25.07
C ARG A 351 -6.87 -26.71 -25.72
N ASP A 352 -7.21 -27.92 -25.27
CA ASP A 352 -6.67 -29.17 -25.82
C ASP A 352 -7.18 -29.47 -27.25
N ASN A 353 -8.30 -28.87 -27.65
CA ASN A 353 -8.93 -29.05 -28.97
C ASN A 353 -8.65 -27.86 -29.90
N VAL A 354 -7.76 -26.93 -29.50
CA VAL A 354 -7.50 -25.69 -30.22
C VAL A 354 -6.00 -25.52 -30.52
N VAL A 355 -5.66 -25.33 -31.80
CA VAL A 355 -4.31 -24.95 -32.24
C VAL A 355 -4.27 -23.47 -32.57
N LEU A 356 -3.34 -22.75 -31.95
CA LEU A 356 -3.06 -21.34 -32.24
C LEU A 356 -2.01 -21.21 -33.34
N GLU A 357 -2.35 -20.55 -34.44
CA GLU A 357 -1.40 -20.27 -35.52
C GLU A 357 -0.56 -19.03 -35.23
N SER A 358 0.54 -18.86 -35.95
CA SER A 358 1.44 -17.70 -35.83
C SER A 358 0.82 -16.40 -36.36
N ASN A 359 -0.25 -16.50 -37.14
CA ASN A 359 -0.87 -15.38 -37.85
C ASN A 359 -1.96 -14.69 -37.01
N TYR A 360 -2.17 -13.40 -37.25
CA TYR A 360 -3.22 -12.59 -36.64
C TYR A 360 -4.21 -12.11 -37.71
N LEU A 361 -5.50 -12.20 -37.40
CA LEU A 361 -6.61 -11.68 -38.22
C LEU A 361 -7.54 -10.88 -37.30
N ASN A 362 -7.95 -9.68 -37.72
CA ASN A 362 -8.75 -8.75 -36.90
C ASN A 362 -8.11 -8.41 -35.52
N ASN A 363 -6.78 -8.34 -35.45
CA ASN A 363 -6.00 -8.19 -34.20
C ASN A 363 -6.21 -9.33 -33.19
N VAL A 364 -6.81 -10.45 -33.59
CA VAL A 364 -6.98 -11.68 -32.79
C VAL A 364 -6.10 -12.77 -33.39
N LYS A 365 -5.42 -13.53 -32.53
CA LYS A 365 -4.59 -14.65 -32.97
C LYS A 365 -5.48 -15.74 -33.56
N VAL A 366 -5.11 -16.26 -34.74
CA VAL A 366 -5.93 -17.29 -35.41
C VAL A 366 -5.90 -18.58 -34.59
N ALA A 367 -7.09 -19.13 -34.32
CA ALA A 367 -7.26 -20.39 -33.60
C ALA A 367 -8.08 -21.36 -34.45
N LYS A 368 -7.58 -22.58 -34.60
CA LYS A 368 -8.21 -23.69 -35.33
C LYS A 368 -8.73 -24.73 -34.38
N TRP A 369 -9.90 -25.30 -34.67
CA TRP A 369 -10.41 -26.46 -33.94
C TRP A 369 -9.83 -27.76 -34.51
N ILE A 370 -9.41 -28.70 -33.65
CA ILE A 370 -8.82 -30.00 -34.04
C ILE A 370 -9.87 -31.10 -34.04
#